data_AF-A0A6A6L9K0-F1
#
_entry.id   AF-A0A6A6L9K0-F1
#
_cell.length_a   1.000
_cell.length_b   1.000
_cell.length_c   1.000
_cell.angle_alpha   90.00
_cell.angle_beta   90.00
_cell.angle_gamma   90.00
#
_symmetry.space_group_name_H-M   'P 1'
#
loop_
_entity.id
_entity.type
_entity.pdbx_description
1 polymer ?
#
loop_
_entity_poly.entity_id
_entity_poly.type
_entity_poly.pdbx_seq_one_letter_code
_entity_poly.pdbx_strand_id
1 'polypeptide(L)'
;MFVFQNCSGTINQDEILHNVPQPHAILYYSQRTTKGGLLIAEATGVSDTAQGVSGLFPFTEGIPTPGIWTKEQVEAWKPIVDAVHARGGIFFLQIWHVGRVSNSGFDGVEIHGAHGFLVDQFMKDQVNDRTDQYGGSLANRCRFALEIVEAVANEIGADKVGIRLSPFANYMESGDSNPNALGLYMANP
;
A
#
# COMPACT_ATOMS: atom_id res chain seq x y z
N MET A 1 -19.17 0.66 -13.54
CA MET A 1 -17.73 0.78 -13.87
C MET A 1 -17.15 1.78 -12.87
N PHE A 2 -16.45 1.29 -11.84
CA PHE A 2 -15.80 2.14 -10.84
C PHE A 2 -14.43 2.54 -11.38
N VAL A 3 -14.20 3.83 -11.59
CA VAL A 3 -12.87 4.35 -11.94
C VAL A 3 -12.06 4.39 -10.65
N PHE A 4 -11.01 3.58 -10.57
CA PHE A 4 -10.03 3.58 -9.49
C PHE A 4 -8.91 4.57 -9.86
N GLN A 5 -8.68 5.57 -9.02
CA GLN A 5 -7.56 6.49 -9.19
C GLN A 5 -6.76 6.54 -7.90
N ASN A 6 -5.60 5.87 -7.90
CA ASN A 6 -4.59 6.06 -6.86
C ASN A 6 -3.97 7.46 -7.05
N CYS A 7 -4.08 8.30 -6.03
CA CYS A 7 -3.60 9.67 -6.06
C CYS A 7 -2.21 9.84 -5.41
N SER A 8 -1.44 8.74 -5.27
CA SER A 8 -0.05 8.79 -4.82
C SER A 8 0.85 9.43 -5.90
N GLY A 9 1.15 10.72 -5.78
CA GLY A 9 2.28 11.30 -6.50
C GLY A 9 2.15 12.70 -7.09
N THR A 10 1.22 13.57 -6.69
CA THR A 10 1.14 14.93 -7.29
C THR A 10 0.76 16.08 -6.35
N ILE A 11 0.75 15.86 -5.05
CA ILE A 11 0.89 16.97 -4.10
C ILE A 11 2.39 17.30 -4.07
N ASN A 12 2.78 18.56 -4.31
CA ASN A 12 4.18 18.97 -4.09
C ASN A 12 4.48 18.67 -2.62
N GLN A 13 5.23 17.59 -2.38
CA GLN A 13 5.50 17.05 -1.05
C GLN A 13 6.26 18.08 -0.19
N ASP A 14 6.84 19.10 -0.81
CA ASP A 14 7.55 20.21 -0.17
C ASP A 14 6.69 21.13 0.72
N GLU A 15 5.36 20.95 0.78
CA GLU A 15 4.44 21.87 1.49
C GLU A 15 3.69 21.26 2.69
N ILE A 16 3.86 19.98 3.03
CA ILE A 16 3.14 19.35 4.15
C ILE A 16 3.82 19.73 5.48
N LEU A 17 3.34 20.81 6.11
CA LEU A 17 3.84 21.24 7.41
C LEU A 17 3.22 20.39 8.54
N HIS A 18 4.06 19.80 9.41
CA HIS A 18 3.61 19.00 10.57
C HIS A 18 2.64 17.84 10.23
N ASN A 19 2.77 17.23 9.04
CA ASN A 19 1.90 16.16 8.57
C ASN A 19 0.42 16.59 8.42
N VAL A 20 0.13 17.89 8.35
CA VAL A 20 -1.23 18.43 8.15
C VAL A 20 -1.51 18.54 6.65
N PRO A 21 -2.60 17.95 6.12
CA PRO A 21 -3.04 18.18 4.75
C PRO A 21 -3.23 19.67 4.46
N GLN A 22 -2.69 20.14 3.34
CA GLN A 22 -2.77 21.56 2.99
C GLN A 22 -3.99 21.87 2.09
N PRO A 23 -4.51 23.11 2.11
CA PRO A 23 -5.71 23.48 1.36
C PRO A 23 -5.66 23.20 -0.16
N HIS A 24 -4.47 23.21 -0.77
CA HIS A 24 -4.34 22.91 -2.20
C HIS A 24 -4.75 21.47 -2.55
N ALA A 25 -4.71 20.54 -1.59
CA ALA A 25 -5.16 19.16 -1.76
C ALA A 25 -6.65 19.09 -2.13
N ILE A 26 -7.45 20.08 -1.73
CA ILE A 26 -8.87 20.18 -2.08
C ILE A 26 -9.04 20.24 -3.60
N LEU A 27 -8.31 21.15 -4.26
CA LEU A 27 -8.35 21.29 -5.72
C LEU A 27 -7.85 20.00 -6.40
N TYR A 28 -6.77 19.44 -5.86
CA TYR A 28 -6.13 18.23 -6.37
C TYR A 28 -7.10 17.02 -6.43
N TYR A 29 -7.75 16.69 -5.30
CA TYR A 29 -8.70 15.57 -5.22
C TYR A 29 -10.02 15.88 -5.95
N SER A 30 -10.49 17.13 -5.91
CA SER A 30 -11.69 17.58 -6.64
C SER A 30 -11.55 17.38 -8.15
N GLN A 31 -10.41 17.76 -8.75
CA GLN A 31 -10.16 17.58 -10.18
C GLN A 31 -10.20 16.12 -10.63
N ARG A 32 -9.85 15.19 -9.74
CA ARG A 32 -9.77 13.74 -10.00
C ARG A 32 -11.05 13.01 -9.65
N THR A 33 -12.06 13.73 -9.14
CA THR A 33 -13.34 13.13 -8.77
C THR A 33 -14.30 13.09 -9.96
N THR A 34 -14.75 11.88 -10.26
CA THR A 34 -15.89 11.60 -11.14
C THR A 34 -17.08 11.09 -10.34
N LYS A 35 -18.31 11.32 -10.82
CA LYS A 35 -19.54 10.87 -10.13
C LYS A 35 -19.56 9.33 -10.05
N GLY A 36 -19.65 8.79 -8.84
CA GLY A 36 -19.57 7.36 -8.55
C GLY A 36 -18.16 6.77 -8.56
N GLY A 37 -17.12 7.59 -8.78
CA GLY A 37 -15.72 7.18 -8.75
C GLY A 37 -15.20 6.97 -7.33
N LEU A 38 -14.20 6.09 -7.18
CA LEU A 38 -13.53 5.80 -5.92
C LEU A 38 -12.12 6.40 -5.93
N LEU A 39 -11.86 7.29 -4.98
CA LEU A 39 -10.55 7.88 -4.73
C LEU A 39 -9.94 7.27 -3.49
N ILE A 40 -8.67 6.90 -3.60
CA ILE A 40 -7.85 6.49 -2.46
C ILE A 40 -6.77 7.55 -2.32
N ALA A 41 -6.73 8.18 -1.14
CA ALA A 41 -5.74 9.18 -0.79
C ALA A 41 -4.32 8.60 -0.80
N GLU A 42 -3.31 9.47 -0.82
CA GLU A 42 -1.94 9.06 -0.59
C GLU A 42 -1.74 8.41 0.79
N ALA A 43 -0.59 7.75 0.94
CA ALA A 43 -0.16 7.14 2.19
C ALA A 43 -0.25 8.13 3.36
N THR A 44 -1.15 7.85 4.30
CA THR A 44 -1.48 8.72 5.42
C THR A 44 -1.09 8.05 6.74
N GLY A 45 -0.14 8.64 7.46
CA GLY A 45 0.35 8.12 8.75
C GLY A 45 -0.74 8.11 9.83
N VAL A 46 -0.76 7.10 10.68
CA VAL A 46 -1.75 6.94 11.78
C VAL A 46 -1.27 7.35 13.15
N SER A 47 0.00 7.71 13.27
CA SER A 47 0.63 8.19 14.49
C SER A 47 1.93 8.86 14.11
N ASP A 48 2.51 9.63 15.04
CA ASP A 48 3.87 10.14 14.88
C ASP A 48 4.87 8.99 14.67
N THR A 49 4.66 7.90 15.41
CA THR A 49 5.35 6.63 15.26
C THR A 49 4.85 5.80 14.06
N ALA A 50 4.24 6.39 13.05
CA ALA A 50 3.90 5.74 11.78
C ALA A 50 4.72 6.29 10.60
N GLN A 51 5.50 7.34 10.86
CA GLN A 51 6.27 8.09 9.88
C GLN A 51 7.65 7.45 9.62
N GLY A 52 8.14 7.57 8.39
CA GLY A 52 9.52 7.19 8.00
C GLY A 52 10.60 7.97 8.78
N VAL A 53 11.82 7.43 8.89
CA VAL A 53 12.94 8.15 9.52
C VAL A 53 13.24 9.40 8.69
N SER A 54 13.01 10.56 9.29
CA SER A 54 13.61 11.82 8.84
C SER A 54 15.14 11.68 8.84
N GLY A 55 15.76 11.65 7.66
CA GLY A 55 17.22 11.79 7.50
C GLY A 55 18.03 10.55 7.04
N LEU A 56 17.40 9.45 6.63
CA LEU A 56 18.13 8.25 6.13
C LEU A 56 18.40 8.25 4.62
N PHE A 57 17.75 9.13 3.86
CA PHE A 57 18.14 9.43 2.48
C PHE A 57 18.48 10.92 2.37
N PRO A 58 19.63 11.29 1.77
CA PRO A 58 19.99 12.70 1.54
C PRO A 58 19.07 13.44 0.55
N PHE A 59 18.03 12.78 0.03
CA PHE A 59 16.94 13.37 -0.76
C PHE A 59 15.58 13.31 -0.03
N THR A 60 15.54 12.81 1.21
CA THR A 60 14.31 12.68 2.03
C THR A 60 14.45 13.36 3.39
N GLU A 61 15.36 14.32 3.55
CA GLU A 61 15.14 15.36 4.54
C GLU A 61 13.85 16.09 4.15
N GLY A 62 12.79 15.85 4.92
CA GLY A 62 11.55 16.60 4.76
C GLY A 62 10.61 16.16 3.64
N ILE A 63 10.49 14.87 3.31
CA ILE A 63 9.28 14.38 2.63
C ILE A 63 8.20 14.16 3.70
N PRO A 64 7.24 15.06 3.88
CA PRO A 64 6.28 14.99 4.96
C PRO A 64 5.04 14.27 4.42
N THR A 65 4.74 13.07 4.92
CA THR A 65 3.46 12.43 4.55
C THR A 65 2.33 12.96 5.41
N PRO A 66 1.10 13.11 4.88
CA PRO A 66 -0.01 13.57 5.70
C PRO A 66 -0.34 12.56 6.80
N GLY A 67 -0.90 13.05 7.90
CA GLY A 67 -1.30 12.25 9.07
C GLY A 67 -2.81 12.27 9.32
N ILE A 68 -3.27 11.43 10.24
CA ILE A 68 -4.68 11.39 10.70
C ILE A 68 -4.83 11.16 12.22
N TRP A 69 -3.77 11.33 13.01
CA TRP A 69 -3.77 11.02 14.45
C TRP A 69 -4.06 12.21 15.37
N THR A 70 -3.97 13.44 14.86
CA THR A 70 -4.35 14.65 15.62
C THR A 70 -5.69 15.19 15.17
N LYS A 71 -6.39 15.91 16.06
CA LYS A 71 -7.63 16.61 15.71
C LYS A 71 -7.43 17.60 14.57
N GLU A 72 -6.31 18.31 14.57
CA GLU A 72 -5.95 19.27 13.53
C GLU A 72 -5.85 18.60 12.15
N GLN A 73 -5.19 17.44 12.07
CA GLN A 73 -5.10 16.65 10.85
C GLN A 73 -6.49 16.20 10.36
N VAL A 74 -7.33 15.72 11.28
CA VAL A 74 -8.72 15.34 10.96
C VAL A 74 -9.51 16.52 10.42
N GLU A 75 -9.45 17.69 11.07
CA GLU A 75 -10.12 18.89 10.60
C GLU A 75 -9.62 19.34 9.22
N ALA A 76 -8.33 19.17 8.93
CA ALA A 76 -7.74 19.48 7.62
C ALA A 76 -8.18 18.51 6.50
N TRP A 77 -8.50 17.25 6.81
CA TRP A 77 -9.03 16.29 5.84
C TRP A 77 -10.49 16.52 5.46
N LYS A 78 -11.32 17.04 6.37
CA LYS A 78 -12.76 17.27 6.12
C LYS A 78 -13.06 18.06 4.84
N PRO A 79 -12.47 19.24 4.58
CA PRO A 79 -12.77 20.00 3.37
C PRO A 79 -12.35 19.27 2.08
N ILE A 80 -11.34 18.39 2.15
CA ILE A 80 -10.93 17.54 1.03
C ILE A 80 -12.01 16.49 0.75
N VAL A 81 -12.48 15.80 1.79
CA VAL A 81 -13.55 14.80 1.71
C VAL A 81 -14.85 15.44 1.20
N ASP A 82 -15.21 16.62 1.73
CA ASP A 82 -16.41 17.36 1.31
C ASP A 82 -16.36 17.72 -0.17
N ALA A 83 -15.19 18.13 -0.68
CA ALA A 83 -15.03 18.45 -2.10
C ALA A 83 -15.18 17.22 -3.02
N VAL A 84 -14.77 16.04 -2.56
CA VAL A 84 -14.96 14.77 -3.28
C VAL A 84 -16.44 14.38 -3.24
N HIS A 85 -17.08 14.43 -2.08
CA HIS A 85 -18.51 14.13 -1.94
C HIS A 85 -19.41 15.09 -2.73
N ALA A 86 -19.07 16.38 -2.78
CA ALA A 86 -19.79 17.37 -3.58
C ALA A 86 -19.80 17.04 -5.08
N ARG A 87 -18.82 16.26 -5.57
CA ARG A 87 -18.74 15.77 -6.95
C ARG A 87 -19.31 14.36 -7.14
N GLY A 88 -19.90 13.80 -6.08
CA GLY A 88 -20.48 12.47 -6.06
C GLY A 88 -19.47 11.34 -6.05
N GLY A 89 -18.22 11.59 -5.67
CA GLY A 89 -17.19 10.57 -5.49
C GLY A 89 -17.24 9.91 -4.12
N ILE A 90 -16.54 8.79 -3.99
CA ILE A 90 -16.31 8.06 -2.75
C ILE A 90 -14.83 8.23 -2.40
N PHE A 91 -14.50 8.55 -1.15
CA PHE A 91 -13.13 8.83 -0.71
C PHE A 91 -12.69 7.87 0.40
N PHE A 92 -11.52 7.26 0.24
CA PHE A 92 -10.88 6.40 1.23
C PHE A 92 -9.48 6.92 1.53
N LEU A 93 -9.08 6.90 2.79
CA LEU A 93 -7.69 7.15 3.18
C LEU A 93 -6.89 5.85 3.06
N GLN A 94 -5.74 5.91 2.39
CA GLN A 94 -4.76 4.84 2.47
C GLN A 94 -4.00 4.98 3.79
N ILE A 95 -4.37 4.17 4.77
CA ILE A 95 -3.71 4.13 6.08
C ILE A 95 -2.29 3.56 5.93
N TRP A 96 -1.30 4.28 6.44
CA TRP A 96 0.12 3.96 6.32
C TRP A 96 0.82 3.93 7.68
N HIS A 97 1.72 2.96 7.84
CA HIS A 97 2.61 2.83 9.00
C HIS A 97 3.87 2.09 8.57
N VAL A 98 5.03 2.74 8.65
CA VAL A 98 6.28 2.25 8.05
C VAL A 98 6.96 1.08 8.81
N GLY A 99 6.43 0.68 9.97
CA GLY A 99 6.80 -0.60 10.61
C GLY A 99 8.10 -0.53 11.40
N ARG A 100 9.17 -1.26 11.04
CA ARG A 100 10.46 -1.28 11.78
C ARG A 100 11.09 0.10 12.03
N VAL A 101 10.56 1.12 11.37
CA VAL A 101 10.97 2.51 11.46
C VAL A 101 10.14 3.30 12.50
N SER A 102 9.07 2.75 13.09
CA SER A 102 8.02 3.48 13.83
C SER A 102 7.06 2.50 14.62
N ASN A 103 6.71 2.58 15.94
CA ASN A 103 5.63 1.70 16.53
C ASN A 103 5.00 2.19 17.87
N SER A 104 3.74 1.93 18.33
CA SER A 104 2.85 0.70 18.31
C SER A 104 1.31 0.86 18.50
N GLY A 105 0.44 0.06 17.83
CA GLY A 105 -1.01 -0.11 18.17
C GLY A 105 -2.06 -0.66 17.16
N PHE A 106 -1.85 -1.76 16.40
CA PHE A 106 -2.85 -2.32 15.43
C PHE A 106 -3.33 -3.76 15.72
N ASP A 107 -4.51 -4.13 15.18
CA ASP A 107 -5.14 -5.46 15.31
C ASP A 107 -4.60 -6.55 14.37
N GLY A 108 -3.90 -6.19 13.28
CA GLY A 108 -3.31 -7.13 12.33
C GLY A 108 -2.65 -6.45 11.12
N VAL A 109 -2.08 -7.25 10.21
CA VAL A 109 -1.33 -6.77 9.04
C VAL A 109 -1.72 -7.52 7.76
N GLU A 110 -1.72 -6.83 6.62
CA GLU A 110 -1.84 -7.42 5.29
C GLU A 110 -0.50 -7.32 4.55
N ILE A 111 0.06 -8.46 4.17
CA ILE A 111 1.27 -8.55 3.34
C ILE A 111 0.89 -8.30 1.87
N HIS A 112 1.54 -7.33 1.23
CA HIS A 112 1.27 -7.04 -0.18
C HIS A 112 2.05 -7.99 -1.11
N GLY A 113 1.40 -9.08 -1.51
CA GLY A 113 1.91 -10.10 -2.47
C GLY A 113 1.30 -10.03 -3.87
N ALA A 114 0.99 -8.83 -4.38
CA ALA A 114 0.18 -8.66 -5.59
C ALA A 114 0.69 -7.54 -6.51
N HIS A 115 0.05 -7.39 -7.66
CA HIS A 115 0.20 -6.29 -8.63
C HIS A 115 1.59 -6.08 -9.22
N GLY A 116 2.39 -7.14 -9.33
CA GLY A 116 3.74 -7.06 -9.90
C GLY A 116 4.77 -6.40 -8.97
N PHE A 117 4.47 -6.24 -7.68
CA PHE A 117 5.46 -5.85 -6.68
C PHE A 117 6.32 -7.04 -6.25
N LEU A 118 7.34 -6.80 -5.43
CA LEU A 118 8.44 -7.74 -5.15
C LEU A 118 7.98 -9.18 -4.84
N VAL A 119 7.07 -9.37 -3.90
CA VAL A 119 6.60 -10.71 -3.50
C VAL A 119 5.86 -11.40 -4.66
N ASP A 120 5.09 -10.65 -5.46
CA ASP A 120 4.42 -11.14 -6.67
C ASP A 120 5.44 -11.49 -7.77
N GLN A 121 6.54 -10.74 -7.89
CA GLN A 121 7.63 -11.04 -8.83
C GLN A 121 8.33 -12.35 -8.48
N PHE A 122 8.62 -12.61 -7.20
CA PHE A 122 9.16 -13.92 -6.80
C PHE A 122 8.21 -15.07 -7.14
N MET A 123 6.90 -14.86 -6.95
CA MET A 123 5.90 -15.88 -7.20
C MET A 123 5.64 -16.18 -8.67
N LYS A 124 6.12 -15.39 -9.64
CA LYS A 124 5.69 -15.44 -11.06
C LYS A 124 6.81 -15.80 -12.03
N ASP A 125 6.57 -16.76 -12.92
CA ASP A 125 7.64 -17.41 -13.72
C ASP A 125 8.07 -16.62 -14.95
N GLN A 126 7.27 -15.64 -15.39
CA GLN A 126 7.67 -14.77 -16.49
C GLN A 126 8.70 -13.73 -16.07
N VAL A 127 8.86 -13.49 -14.75
CA VAL A 127 9.79 -12.49 -14.20
C VAL A 127 10.82 -13.07 -13.24
N ASN A 128 10.54 -14.19 -12.58
CA ASN A 128 11.50 -14.89 -11.73
C ASN A 128 12.30 -15.91 -12.55
N ASP A 129 13.43 -15.46 -13.09
CA ASP A 129 14.40 -16.26 -13.84
C ASP A 129 15.51 -16.87 -12.96
N ARG A 130 15.35 -16.83 -11.64
CA ARG A 130 16.35 -17.34 -10.70
C ARG A 130 16.48 -18.87 -10.80
N THR A 131 17.68 -19.34 -10.55
CA THR A 131 18.03 -20.77 -10.53
C THR A 131 18.41 -21.29 -9.14
N ASP A 132 18.27 -20.45 -8.11
CA ASP A 132 18.52 -20.80 -6.73
C ASP A 132 17.25 -21.31 -6.01
N GLN A 133 17.32 -21.42 -4.68
CA GLN A 133 16.21 -21.93 -3.87
C GLN A 133 14.93 -21.08 -3.89
N TYR A 134 14.94 -19.91 -4.54
CA TYR A 134 13.80 -19.01 -4.67
C TYR A 134 13.25 -18.91 -6.10
N GLY A 135 13.74 -19.74 -7.04
CA GLY A 135 13.29 -19.74 -8.44
C GLY A 135 13.07 -21.13 -9.03
N GLY A 136 12.60 -21.15 -10.28
CA GLY A 136 12.28 -22.37 -11.02
C GLY A 136 10.95 -23.01 -10.59
N SER A 137 11.00 -23.96 -9.64
CA SER A 137 9.80 -24.71 -9.24
C SER A 137 8.77 -23.81 -8.55
N LEU A 138 7.48 -24.16 -8.65
CA LEU A 138 6.41 -23.41 -7.97
C LEU A 138 6.68 -23.26 -6.46
N ALA A 139 7.14 -24.33 -5.81
CA ALA A 139 7.48 -24.32 -4.39
C ALA A 139 8.62 -23.34 -4.07
N ASN A 140 9.66 -23.29 -4.91
CA ASN A 140 10.76 -22.34 -4.73
C ASN A 140 10.31 -20.89 -4.95
N ARG A 141 9.50 -20.64 -5.99
CA ARG A 141 8.96 -19.30 -6.29
C ARG A 141 8.06 -18.76 -5.17
N CYS A 142 7.28 -19.64 -4.54
CA CYS A 142 6.42 -19.28 -3.41
C CYS A 142 7.17 -19.17 -2.06
N ARG A 143 8.39 -19.72 -1.97
CA ARG A 143 9.19 -19.77 -0.72
C ARG A 143 9.32 -18.41 -0.06
N PHE A 144 9.69 -17.39 -0.84
CA PHE A 144 9.89 -16.04 -0.31
C PHE A 144 8.60 -15.46 0.31
N ALA A 145 7.45 -15.66 -0.33
CA ALA A 145 6.16 -15.22 0.21
C ALA A 145 5.80 -15.95 1.51
N LEU A 146 6.02 -17.27 1.55
CA LEU A 146 5.72 -18.10 2.72
C LEU A 146 6.65 -17.80 3.90
N GLU A 147 7.93 -17.56 3.67
CA GLU A 147 8.88 -17.14 4.72
C GLU A 147 8.49 -15.79 5.34
N ILE A 148 7.97 -14.85 4.54
CA ILE A 148 7.44 -13.58 5.07
C ILE A 148 6.19 -13.83 5.90
N VAL A 149 5.23 -14.61 5.40
CA VAL A 149 4.00 -14.94 6.13
C VAL A 149 4.34 -15.62 7.45
N GLU A 150 5.24 -16.60 7.46
CA GLU A 150 5.69 -17.31 8.65
C GLU A 150 6.38 -16.38 9.65
N ALA A 151 7.32 -15.55 9.20
CA ALA A 151 8.02 -14.61 10.06
C ALA A 151 7.05 -13.61 10.73
N VAL A 152 6.07 -13.10 9.99
CA VAL A 152 5.07 -12.17 10.51
C VAL A 152 4.09 -12.88 11.44
N ALA A 153 3.61 -14.07 11.07
CA ALA A 153 2.70 -14.86 11.89
C ALA A 153 3.33 -15.27 13.23
N ASN A 154 4.63 -15.61 13.24
CA ASN A 154 5.37 -15.93 14.45
C ASN A 154 5.51 -14.73 15.40
N GLU A 155 5.54 -13.51 14.86
CA GLU A 155 5.67 -12.29 15.66
C GLU A 155 4.34 -11.83 16.25
N ILE A 156 3.26 -11.82 15.46
CA ILE A 156 1.99 -11.18 15.86
C ILE A 156 0.79 -12.13 16.03
N GLY A 157 0.95 -13.40 15.66
CA GLY A 157 -0.11 -14.42 15.63
C GLY A 157 -0.74 -14.56 14.24
N ALA A 158 -0.89 -15.81 13.78
CA ALA A 158 -1.39 -16.13 12.43
C ALA A 158 -2.84 -15.64 12.18
N ASP A 159 -3.65 -15.52 13.23
CA ASP A 159 -5.02 -14.97 13.17
C ASP A 159 -5.07 -13.49 12.79
N LYS A 160 -3.92 -12.80 12.78
CA LYS A 160 -3.78 -11.37 12.50
C LYS A 160 -2.99 -11.08 11.22
N VAL A 161 -2.74 -12.09 10.40
CA VAL A 161 -1.93 -11.97 9.17
C VAL A 161 -2.77 -12.33 7.95
N GLY A 162 -2.90 -11.39 7.04
CA GLY A 162 -3.43 -11.61 5.68
C GLY A 162 -2.33 -11.46 4.64
N ILE A 163 -2.53 -12.08 3.46
CA ILE A 163 -1.72 -11.79 2.27
C ILE A 163 -2.65 -11.50 1.09
N ARG A 164 -2.35 -10.43 0.36
CA ARG A 164 -3.05 -10.08 -0.87
C ARG A 164 -2.34 -10.68 -2.07
N LEU A 165 -3.07 -11.37 -2.94
CA LEU A 165 -2.55 -12.07 -4.11
C LEU A 165 -3.24 -11.61 -5.40
N SER A 166 -2.54 -11.69 -6.53
CA SER A 166 -3.10 -11.42 -7.86
C SER A 166 -2.61 -12.42 -8.93
N PRO A 167 -2.92 -13.72 -8.78
CA PRO A 167 -2.36 -14.78 -9.62
C PRO A 167 -2.69 -14.59 -11.11
N PHE A 168 -3.89 -14.12 -11.45
CA PHE A 168 -4.35 -13.94 -12.83
C PHE A 168 -3.96 -12.60 -13.46
N ALA A 169 -3.37 -11.67 -12.70
CA ALA A 169 -3.09 -10.33 -13.19
C ALA A 169 -1.68 -10.24 -13.74
N ASN A 170 -1.50 -9.61 -14.90
CA ASN A 170 -0.18 -9.43 -15.54
C ASN A 170 0.30 -7.96 -15.44
N TYR A 171 0.23 -7.39 -14.23
CA TYR A 171 0.69 -6.02 -14.00
C TYR A 171 2.22 -5.94 -14.09
N MET A 172 2.75 -4.84 -14.63
CA MET A 172 4.19 -4.57 -14.74
C MET A 172 4.97 -5.71 -15.42
N GLU A 173 4.36 -6.34 -16.44
CA GLU A 173 4.91 -7.49 -17.17
C GLU A 173 5.15 -8.74 -16.29
N SER A 174 4.58 -8.76 -15.09
CA SER A 174 4.66 -9.87 -14.14
C SER A 174 3.48 -10.82 -14.31
N GLY A 175 3.64 -11.81 -15.19
CA GLY A 175 2.66 -12.88 -15.43
C GLY A 175 3.12 -14.26 -14.95
N ASP A 176 2.16 -15.18 -14.83
CA ASP A 176 2.43 -16.59 -14.50
C ASP A 176 1.90 -17.52 -15.60
N SER A 177 2.65 -18.56 -15.94
CA SER A 177 2.22 -19.54 -16.94
C SER A 177 1.07 -20.44 -16.47
N ASN A 178 0.86 -20.58 -15.15
CA ASN A 178 -0.21 -21.39 -14.56
C ASN A 178 -0.80 -20.71 -13.30
N PRO A 179 -1.58 -19.63 -13.46
CA PRO A 179 -2.09 -18.83 -12.35
C PRO A 179 -3.06 -19.61 -11.44
N ASN A 180 -3.72 -20.65 -11.96
CA ASN A 180 -4.55 -21.55 -11.15
C ASN A 180 -3.71 -22.35 -10.15
N ALA A 181 -2.59 -22.93 -10.60
CA ALA A 181 -1.69 -23.68 -9.73
C ALA A 181 -1.05 -22.77 -8.67
N LEU A 182 -0.62 -21.57 -9.07
CA LEU A 182 -0.08 -20.57 -8.14
C LEU A 182 -1.11 -20.16 -7.08
N GLY A 183 -2.33 -19.81 -7.51
CA GLY A 183 -3.40 -19.43 -6.59
C GLY A 183 -3.77 -20.54 -5.61
N LEU A 184 -3.87 -21.79 -6.09
CA LEU A 184 -4.20 -22.93 -5.26
C LEU A 184 -3.09 -23.26 -4.25
N TYR A 185 -1.81 -23.18 -4.68
CA TYR A 185 -0.66 -23.41 -3.81
C TYR A 185 -0.61 -22.41 -2.66
N MET A 186 -0.84 -21.13 -2.93
CA MET A 186 -0.83 -20.09 -1.89
C MET A 186 -2.07 -20.11 -0.98
N ALA A 187 -3.17 -20.71 -1.42
CA ALA A 187 -4.39 -20.86 -0.61
C ALA A 187 -4.34 -22.10 0.30
N ASN A 188 -3.57 -23.13 -0.06
CA ASN A 188 -3.32 -24.33 0.73
C ASN A 188 -1.80 -24.58 0.85
N PRO A 189 -1.07 -23.69 1.55
CA PRO A 189 0.38 -23.81 1.73
C PRO A 189 0.79 -24.97 2.63
#